data_AF-A0A9Q5GD14-F1
#
_entry.id   AF-A0A9Q5GD14-F1
#
_cell.length_a   1.000
_cell.length_b   1.000
_cell.length_c   1.000
_cell.angle_alpha   90.00
_cell.angle_beta   90.00
_cell.angle_gamma   90.00
#
_symmetry.space_group_name_H-M   'P 1'
#
loop_
_entity.id
_entity.type
_entity.pdbx_description
1 polymer ?
#
loop_
_entity_poly.entity_id
_entity_poly.type
_entity_poly.pdbx_seq_one_letter_code
_entity_poly.pdbx_strand_id
1 'polypeptide(L)'
;MYRTQMQTVGQTTTTTPTRTGQQLVLCTPCPHTGQICTAGHAMMVQLQQAITAARDSIEDGFEISGHAEMGGCGRTCLVAYHATRSETHVFGDVEEGEDISALLEYARNNHEALNRGTTPLSPSGLKRTPGCVMAMRRGAALS
;
A
#
# COMPACT_ATOMS: atom_id res chain seq x y z
N MET A 1 -50.99 39.15 23.38
CA MET A 1 -50.25 38.92 22.12
C MET A 1 -49.03 38.08 22.44
N TYR A 2 -48.99 36.81 22.06
CA TYR A 2 -47.73 36.06 21.91
C TYR A 2 -47.95 34.99 20.84
N ARG A 3 -47.30 35.16 19.68
CA ARG A 3 -47.30 34.23 18.55
C ARG A 3 -46.14 33.26 18.77
N THR A 4 -46.41 31.99 19.00
CA THR A 4 -45.40 30.93 18.97
C THR A 4 -45.17 30.52 17.51
N GLN A 5 -44.00 30.82 16.96
CA GLN A 5 -43.58 30.32 15.65
C GLN A 5 -42.97 28.92 15.80
N MET A 6 -43.45 27.97 15.00
CA MET A 6 -42.83 26.66 14.82
C MET A 6 -41.58 26.82 13.95
N GLN A 7 -40.42 26.38 14.44
CA GLN A 7 -39.21 26.25 13.63
C GLN A 7 -39.14 24.83 13.05
N THR A 8 -39.10 24.76 11.74
CA THR A 8 -38.88 23.55 10.93
C THR A 8 -37.45 23.05 11.14
N VAL A 9 -37.32 21.77 11.54
CA VAL A 9 -36.04 21.06 11.58
C VAL A 9 -35.58 20.84 10.14
N GLY A 10 -34.44 21.43 9.79
CA GLY A 10 -33.77 21.24 8.50
C GLY A 10 -33.38 19.79 8.29
N GLN A 11 -33.64 19.28 7.09
CA GLN A 11 -33.29 17.93 6.66
C GLN A 11 -31.76 17.74 6.73
N THR A 12 -31.32 16.78 7.52
CA THR A 12 -29.96 16.27 7.52
C THR A 12 -29.71 15.61 6.17
N THR A 13 -28.97 16.27 5.30
CA THR A 13 -28.44 15.65 4.08
C THR A 13 -27.39 14.63 4.51
N THR A 14 -27.75 13.35 4.49
CA THR A 14 -26.80 12.25 4.62
C THR A 14 -25.93 12.22 3.37
N THR A 15 -24.82 12.96 3.38
CA THR A 15 -23.74 12.73 2.41
C THR A 15 -23.05 11.43 2.77
N THR A 16 -23.32 10.37 2.01
CA THR A 16 -22.52 9.14 2.04
C THR A 16 -21.07 9.51 1.74
N PRO A 17 -20.10 9.22 2.61
CA PRO A 17 -18.70 9.49 2.31
C PRO A 17 -18.26 8.63 1.12
N THR A 18 -17.90 9.28 0.01
CA THR A 18 -17.23 8.63 -1.12
C THR A 18 -15.87 8.14 -0.64
N ARG A 19 -15.71 6.83 -0.35
CA ARG A 19 -14.38 6.27 -0.08
C ARG A 19 -13.56 6.30 -1.36
N THR A 20 -12.71 7.31 -1.52
CA THR A 20 -11.44 7.14 -2.24
C THR A 20 -10.55 6.27 -1.35
N GLY A 21 -10.77 4.96 -1.43
CA GLY A 21 -10.23 4.01 -0.46
C GLY A 21 -8.84 3.51 -0.85
N GLN A 22 -7.90 3.57 0.10
CA GLN A 22 -6.71 2.73 0.10
C GLN A 22 -7.12 1.34 0.62
N GLN A 23 -6.75 0.27 -0.08
CA GLN A 23 -7.08 -1.10 0.29
C GLN A 23 -5.81 -1.94 0.31
N LEU A 24 -5.43 -2.46 1.48
CA LEU A 24 -4.39 -3.48 1.59
C LEU A 24 -4.94 -4.79 0.99
N VAL A 25 -4.38 -5.24 -0.13
CA VAL A 25 -4.83 -6.43 -0.88
C VAL A 25 -3.91 -7.64 -0.70
N LEU A 26 -2.68 -7.38 -0.25
CA LEU A 26 -1.70 -8.41 0.11
C LEU A 26 -0.94 -7.94 1.35
N CYS A 27 -0.81 -8.82 2.33
CA CYS A 27 0.03 -8.58 3.50
C CYS A 27 0.48 -9.90 4.11
N THR A 28 1.77 -10.20 4.02
CA THR A 28 2.38 -11.30 4.76
C THR A 28 2.97 -10.81 6.08
N PRO A 29 3.04 -11.64 7.13
CA PRO A 29 3.69 -11.25 8.37
C PRO A 29 5.18 -10.97 8.14
N CYS A 30 5.72 -10.01 8.89
CA CYS A 30 7.15 -9.75 8.94
C CYS A 30 7.86 -10.91 9.64
N PRO A 31 8.97 -11.46 9.09
CA PRO A 31 9.67 -12.57 9.71
C PRO A 31 10.38 -12.14 11.01
N HIS A 32 10.68 -10.85 11.15
CA HIS A 32 11.38 -10.29 12.30
C HIS A 32 10.46 -10.07 13.51
N THR A 33 9.19 -9.75 13.29
CA THR A 33 8.23 -9.43 14.37
C THR A 33 7.07 -10.42 14.47
N GLY A 34 6.85 -11.25 13.45
CA GLY A 34 5.68 -12.11 13.31
C GLY A 34 4.36 -11.35 13.08
N GLN A 35 4.41 -10.02 12.92
CA GLN A 35 3.26 -9.14 12.79
C GLN A 35 3.31 -8.35 11.48
N ILE A 36 2.27 -7.54 11.20
CA ILE A 36 2.28 -6.61 10.06
C ILE A 36 3.49 -5.67 10.15
N CYS A 37 4.16 -5.43 9.02
CA CYS A 37 5.23 -4.45 8.94
C CYS A 37 4.64 -3.03 8.97
N THR A 38 4.53 -2.43 10.17
CA THR A 38 3.92 -1.11 10.37
C THR A 38 4.70 0.01 9.68
N ALA A 39 6.04 -0.08 9.65
CA ALA A 39 6.89 0.84 8.91
C ALA A 39 6.61 0.79 7.39
N GLY A 40 6.52 -0.42 6.83
CA GLY A 40 6.16 -0.62 5.42
C GLY A 40 4.77 -0.10 5.09
N HIS A 41 3.78 -0.36 5.95
CA HIS A 41 2.44 0.20 5.80
C HIS A 41 2.44 1.74 5.79
N ALA A 42 3.14 2.37 6.75
CA ALA A 42 3.23 3.82 6.82
C ALA A 42 3.88 4.42 5.56
N MET A 43 4.93 3.76 5.03
CA MET A 43 5.56 4.14 3.77
C MET A 43 4.59 4.09 2.59
N MET A 44 3.79 3.02 2.47
CA MET A 44 2.79 2.89 1.40
C MET A 44 1.77 4.03 1.44
N VAL A 45 1.28 4.37 2.63
CA VAL A 45 0.33 5.48 2.82
C VAL A 45 0.95 6.80 2.35
N GLN A 46 2.19 7.09 2.75
CA GLN A 46 2.88 8.32 2.36
C GLN A 46 3.12 8.40 0.85
N LEU A 47 3.52 7.29 0.22
CA LEU A 47 3.71 7.22 -1.23
C LEU A 47 2.40 7.48 -1.99
N GLN A 48 1.30 6.86 -1.57
CA GLN A 48 -0.01 7.11 -2.20
C GLN A 48 -0.50 8.53 -1.97
N GLN A 49 -0.25 9.12 -0.81
CA GLN A 49 -0.55 10.53 -0.54
C GLN A 49 0.26 11.46 -1.44
N ALA A 50 1.56 11.21 -1.60
CA ALA A 50 2.43 12.01 -2.46
C ALA A 50 2.00 11.94 -3.94
N ILE A 51 1.75 10.74 -4.47
CA ILE A 51 1.26 10.54 -5.85
C ILE A 51 -0.12 11.21 -6.03
N THR A 52 -0.99 11.15 -5.02
CA THR A 52 -2.29 11.84 -5.06
C THR A 52 -2.14 13.36 -5.07
N ALA A 53 -1.23 13.89 -4.25
CA ALA A 53 -0.97 15.32 -4.16
C ALA A 53 -0.41 15.90 -5.46
N ALA A 54 0.33 15.10 -6.24
CA ALA A 54 0.87 15.51 -7.55
C ALA A 54 -0.21 15.77 -8.61
N ARG A 55 -1.44 15.25 -8.44
CA ARG A 55 -2.59 15.47 -9.35
C ARG A 55 -2.20 15.33 -10.82
N ASP A 56 -2.47 16.33 -11.65
CA ASP A 56 -2.24 16.29 -13.10
C ASP A 56 -0.80 16.67 -13.50
N SER A 57 0.10 16.86 -12.53
CA SER A 57 1.51 17.17 -12.79
C SER A 57 2.34 15.92 -13.15
N ILE A 58 1.76 14.73 -13.03
CA ILE A 58 2.39 13.46 -13.40
C ILE A 58 1.46 12.72 -14.36
N GLU A 59 2.01 11.97 -15.31
CA GLU A 59 1.21 11.18 -16.25
C GLU A 59 0.65 9.90 -15.59
N ASP A 60 -0.21 9.18 -16.32
CA ASP A 60 -0.80 7.93 -15.81
C ASP A 60 0.22 6.82 -15.61
N GLY A 61 1.27 6.80 -16.44
CA GLY A 61 2.40 5.87 -16.36
C GLY A 61 3.45 6.22 -15.30
N PHE A 62 3.27 7.30 -14.54
CA PHE A 62 4.23 7.72 -13.54
C PHE A 62 4.38 6.68 -12.43
N GLU A 63 5.63 6.33 -12.13
CA GLU A 63 6.00 5.41 -11.06
C GLU A 63 7.17 5.95 -10.22
N ILE A 64 7.22 5.54 -8.96
CA ILE A 64 8.34 5.77 -8.06
C ILE A 64 8.77 4.42 -7.50
N SER A 65 10.03 4.09 -7.68
CA SER A 65 10.60 2.78 -7.31
C SER A 65 11.95 3.00 -6.63
N GLY A 66 12.31 2.12 -5.72
CA GLY A 66 13.62 2.20 -5.09
C GLY A 66 13.83 1.24 -3.94
N HIS A 67 14.94 1.46 -3.24
CA HIS A 67 15.28 0.77 -2.00
C HIS A 67 15.36 1.78 -0.87
N ALA A 68 15.00 1.35 0.33
CA ALA A 68 15.12 2.17 1.53
C ALA A 68 15.51 1.29 2.73
N GLU A 69 16.37 1.80 3.59
CA GLU A 69 16.58 1.21 4.91
C GLU A 69 15.51 1.74 5.86
N MET A 70 14.79 0.83 6.52
CA MET A 70 13.80 1.20 7.52
C MET A 70 14.20 0.69 8.90
N GLY A 71 14.09 1.57 9.88
CA GLY A 71 14.01 1.20 11.28
C GLY A 71 12.55 0.96 11.65
N GLY A 72 12.22 -0.21 12.18
CA GLY A 72 10.83 -0.50 12.59
C GLY A 72 10.60 -1.90 13.16
N CYS A 73 11.45 -2.87 12.82
CA CYS A 73 11.37 -4.25 13.32
C CYS A 73 12.41 -4.58 14.40
N GLY A 74 12.98 -3.56 15.08
CA GLY A 74 14.05 -3.73 16.07
C GLY A 74 15.45 -3.91 15.47
N ARG A 75 15.55 -3.93 14.14
CA ARG A 75 16.79 -3.94 13.34
C ARG A 75 16.61 -3.10 12.09
N THR A 76 17.71 -2.77 11.42
CA THR A 76 17.67 -2.26 10.05
C THR A 76 17.07 -3.33 9.14
N CYS A 77 16.04 -2.96 8.39
CA CYS A 77 15.38 -3.80 7.39
C CYS A 77 15.47 -3.07 6.05
N LEU A 78 16.20 -3.66 5.10
CA LEU A 78 16.22 -3.16 3.75
C LEU A 78 14.90 -3.53 3.07
N VAL A 79 14.29 -2.54 2.43
CA VAL A 79 13.05 -2.72 1.68
C VAL A 79 13.21 -2.27 0.25
N ALA A 80 12.50 -2.93 -0.65
CA ALA A 80 12.24 -2.45 -2.01
C ALA A 80 10.79 -1.99 -2.11
N TYR A 81 10.53 -0.96 -2.91
CA TYR A 81 9.19 -0.44 -3.13
C TYR A 81 8.95 -0.07 -4.58
N HIS A 82 7.68 -0.15 -4.98
CA HIS A 82 7.18 0.27 -6.29
C HIS A 82 5.82 0.91 -6.08
N ALA A 83 5.66 2.17 -6.50
CA ALA A 83 4.43 2.93 -6.32
C ALA A 83 3.98 3.54 -7.64
N THR A 84 2.72 3.32 -7.97
CA THR A 84 2.04 3.93 -9.12
C THR A 84 0.79 4.67 -8.65
N ARG A 85 0.03 5.22 -9.59
CA ARG A 85 -1.31 5.75 -9.33
C ARG A 85 -2.30 4.68 -8.86
N SER A 86 -2.17 3.41 -9.21
CA SER A 86 -3.20 2.41 -8.88
C SER A 86 -2.81 1.52 -7.71
N GLU A 87 -1.52 1.33 -7.48
CA GLU A 87 -1.03 0.32 -6.56
C GLU A 87 0.33 0.70 -5.98
N THR A 88 0.59 0.25 -4.75
CA THR A 88 1.89 0.36 -4.11
C THR A 88 2.28 -0.99 -3.56
N HIS A 89 3.51 -1.42 -3.84
CA HIS A 89 4.13 -2.61 -3.29
C HIS A 89 5.30 -2.24 -2.38
N VAL A 90 5.44 -2.96 -1.28
CA VAL A 90 6.61 -2.94 -0.41
C VAL A 90 7.05 -4.38 -0.14
N PHE A 91 8.34 -4.63 -0.33
CA PHE A 91 9.01 -5.89 -0.08
C PHE A 91 10.04 -5.68 1.00
N GLY A 92 9.90 -6.37 2.13
CA GLY A 92 10.81 -6.25 3.26
C GLY A 92 11.76 -7.41 3.38
N ASP A 93 12.91 -7.16 4.00
CA ASP A 93 13.99 -8.13 4.19
C ASP A 93 14.52 -8.65 2.85
N VAL A 94 14.76 -7.71 1.92
CA VAL A 94 15.38 -7.95 0.60
C VAL A 94 16.90 -7.75 0.67
N GLU A 95 17.63 -8.24 -0.33
CA GLU A 95 19.06 -7.94 -0.48
C GLU A 95 19.29 -6.58 -1.16
N GLU A 96 20.50 -6.04 -1.02
CA GLU A 96 20.91 -4.83 -1.72
C GLU A 96 20.88 -5.04 -3.25
N GLY A 97 20.24 -4.10 -3.95
CA GLY A 97 20.07 -4.13 -5.39
C GLY A 97 19.26 -5.33 -5.88
N GLU A 98 18.30 -5.80 -5.09
CA GLU A 98 17.31 -6.79 -5.53
C GLU A 98 16.49 -6.24 -6.71
N ASP A 99 16.11 -7.12 -7.65
CA ASP A 99 15.34 -6.70 -8.83
C ASP A 99 13.87 -6.47 -8.46
N ILE A 100 13.45 -5.20 -8.47
CA ILE A 100 12.08 -4.78 -8.17
C ILE A 100 11.07 -5.39 -9.16
N SER A 101 11.45 -5.55 -10.43
CA SER A 101 10.56 -6.15 -11.43
C SER A 101 10.32 -7.63 -11.13
N ALA A 102 11.38 -8.36 -10.77
CA ALA A 102 11.26 -9.76 -10.35
C ALA A 102 10.44 -9.90 -9.06
N LEU A 103 10.58 -8.97 -8.10
CA LEU A 103 9.76 -8.93 -6.89
C LEU A 103 8.27 -8.70 -7.20
N LEU A 104 7.96 -7.81 -8.14
CA LEU A 104 6.59 -7.56 -8.61
C LEU A 104 6.00 -8.78 -9.32
N GLU A 105 6.77 -9.43 -10.20
CA GLU A 105 6.36 -10.68 -10.84
C GLU A 105 6.09 -11.77 -9.80
N TYR A 106 6.97 -11.92 -8.81
CA TYR A 106 6.79 -12.84 -7.71
C TYR A 106 5.48 -12.57 -6.94
N ALA A 107 5.21 -11.32 -6.55
CA ALA A 107 3.98 -10.98 -5.83
C ALA A 107 2.73 -11.25 -6.66
N ARG A 108 2.72 -10.89 -7.95
CA ARG A 108 1.57 -11.07 -8.85
C ARG A 108 1.27 -12.54 -9.09
N ASN A 109 2.29 -13.33 -9.41
CA ASN A 109 2.14 -14.75 -9.72
C ASN A 109 1.73 -15.57 -8.49
N ASN A 110 2.00 -15.06 -7.28
CA ASN A 110 1.79 -15.79 -6.04
C ASN A 110 0.79 -15.14 -5.09
N HIS A 111 0.01 -14.15 -5.55
CA HIS A 111 -0.84 -13.32 -4.71
C HIS A 111 -1.74 -14.13 -3.76
N GLU A 112 -2.42 -15.16 -4.28
CA GLU A 112 -3.29 -16.00 -3.44
C GLU A 112 -2.51 -16.86 -2.44
N ALA A 113 -1.40 -17.45 -2.86
CA ALA A 113 -0.57 -18.29 -2.00
C ALA A 113 0.00 -17.48 -0.83
N LEU A 114 0.50 -16.28 -1.13
CA LEU A 114 1.02 -15.35 -0.13
C LEU A 114 -0.07 -14.91 0.86
N ASN A 115 -1.29 -14.60 0.39
CA ASN A 115 -2.41 -14.26 1.26
C ASN A 115 -2.89 -15.44 2.14
N ARG A 116 -2.62 -16.70 1.72
CA ARG A 116 -2.82 -17.89 2.55
C ARG A 116 -1.67 -18.16 3.52
N GLY A 117 -0.63 -17.33 3.53
CA GLY A 117 0.57 -17.52 4.34
C GLY A 117 1.51 -18.60 3.82
N THR A 118 1.30 -19.08 2.60
CA THR A 118 2.25 -19.98 1.93
C THR A 118 3.40 -19.15 1.37
N THR A 119 4.63 -19.63 1.52
CA THR A 119 5.82 -19.03 0.89
C THR A 119 6.17 -19.83 -0.36
N PRO A 120 5.80 -19.36 -1.56
CA PRO A 120 6.21 -19.97 -2.81
C PRO A 120 7.73 -20.00 -2.96
N LEU A 121 8.19 -20.91 -3.83
CA LEU A 121 9.59 -20.95 -4.22
C LEU A 121 9.97 -19.65 -4.92
N SER A 122 11.18 -19.14 -4.62
CA SER A 122 11.71 -17.98 -5.32
C SER A 122 11.96 -18.33 -6.79
N PRO A 123 11.51 -17.50 -7.75
CA PRO A 123 11.92 -17.63 -9.14
C PRO A 123 13.43 -17.33 -9.28
N SER A 124 14.02 -17.83 -10.35
CA SER A 124 15.46 -17.81 -10.64
C SER A 124 16.12 -16.42 -10.66
N GLY A 125 15.32 -15.34 -10.63
CA GLY A 125 15.79 -13.95 -10.74
C GLY A 125 15.90 -13.20 -9.41
N LEU A 126 15.45 -13.77 -8.29
CA LEU A 126 15.60 -13.12 -6.98
C LEU A 126 16.88 -13.57 -6.29
N LYS A 127 17.64 -12.63 -5.73
CA LYS A 127 18.76 -12.94 -4.83
C LYS A 127 18.25 -13.62 -3.57
N ARG A 128 17.05 -13.23 -3.10
CA ARG A 128 16.32 -13.93 -2.04
C ARG A 128 14.81 -13.78 -2.14
N THR A 129 14.10 -14.72 -1.52
CA THR A 129 12.67 -14.53 -1.26
C THR A 129 12.48 -13.33 -0.33
N PRO A 130 11.60 -12.36 -0.65
CA PRO A 130 11.30 -11.26 0.25
C PRO A 130 10.71 -11.82 1.55
N GLY A 131 11.23 -11.38 2.69
CA GLY A 131 10.76 -11.83 4.00
C GLY A 131 9.33 -11.39 4.29
N CYS A 132 8.93 -10.22 3.81
CA CYS A 132 7.51 -9.83 3.78
C CYS A 132 7.11 -9.14 2.48
N VAL A 133 5.84 -9.31 2.10
CA VAL A 133 5.25 -8.73 0.90
C VAL A 133 3.97 -8.00 1.28
N MET A 134 3.86 -6.74 0.84
CA MET A 134 2.68 -5.91 1.03
C MET A 134 2.27 -5.28 -0.29
N ALA A 135 0.97 -5.27 -0.59
CA ALA A 135 0.41 -4.55 -1.73
C ALA A 135 -0.86 -3.80 -1.32
N MET A 136 -0.92 -2.53 -1.70
CA MET A 136 -2.03 -1.63 -1.40
C MET A 136 -2.55 -1.04 -2.69
N ARG A 137 -3.83 -1.28 -2.99
CA ARG A 137 -4.52 -0.69 -4.13
C ARG A 137 -5.21 0.60 -3.73
N ARG A 138 -5.27 1.53 -4.68
CA ARG A 138 -6.09 2.73 -4.59
C ARG A 138 -7.36 2.51 -5.39
N GLY A 139 -8.52 2.69 -4.76
CA GLY A 139 -9.80 2.75 -5.47
C GLY A 139 -9.80 3.94 -6.42
N ALA A 140 -10.39 3.78 -7.60
CA ALA A 140 -10.57 4.88 -8.53
C ALA A 140 -11.29 6.05 -7.84
N ALA A 141 -10.77 7.26 -8.01
CA ALA A 141 -11.55 8.44 -7.65
C ALA A 141 -12.75 8.48 -8.61
N LEU A 142 -13.97 8.40 -8.07
CA LEU A 142 -15.16 8.68 -8.85
C LEU A 142 -15.10 10.17 -9.22
N SER A 143 -14.87 10.44 -10.51
CA SER A 143 -14.89 11.76 -11.14
C SER A 143 -16.28 12.35 -11.18
#